data_AF-A0A4Q2JU43-F1
#
_entry.id   AF-A0A4Q2JU43-F1
#
_cell.length_a   1.000
_cell.length_b   1.000
_cell.length_c   1.000
_cell.angle_alpha   90.00
_cell.angle_beta   90.00
_cell.angle_gamma   90.00
#
_symmetry.space_group_name_H-M   'P 1'
#
loop_
_entity.id
_entity.type
_entity.pdbx_description
1 polymer ?
#
loop_
_entity_poly.entity_id
_entity_poly.type
_entity_poly.pdbx_seq_one_letter_code
_entity_poly.pdbx_strand_id
1 'polypeptide(L)'
;MTRPSRPAPAGVRRSVRTALVATSALAVITLTACAASAPPDDPDPTPDAAAETSLVLIPMPDLDPVPDPAPPLTETESEAARLADADAQWTALLMTYPDAVRPADPFAGYITEADRLDVRRDCYDAEGLAIEEGFAATDPDGPAISISAQPQDEVEAIAAWTCEATHPIERTAAGPTEAELGWIYDYLVAYSAPCLEANGIDNPPPAPRDEWVGKWPDYVWFPSTGTAPIEPEREQALFELCLDVDTKMAELRAARG
;
A
#
# COMPACT_ATOMS: atom_id res chain seq x y z
N MET A 1 31.32 -44.53 -14.42
CA MET A 1 31.82 -44.14 -15.74
C MET A 1 32.14 -42.66 -15.69
N THR A 2 33.34 -42.29 -16.12
CA THR A 2 34.10 -41.15 -15.58
C THR A 2 34.35 -40.14 -16.70
N ARG A 3 33.84 -38.89 -16.53
CA ARG A 3 34.24 -37.60 -17.17
C ARG A 3 34.10 -37.48 -18.72
N PRO A 4 34.05 -36.25 -19.31
CA PRO A 4 34.65 -35.01 -18.82
C PRO A 4 33.82 -33.71 -18.88
N SER A 5 34.13 -32.86 -17.89
CA SER A 5 33.90 -31.42 -17.86
C SER A 5 34.64 -30.71 -18.99
N ARG A 6 34.05 -29.65 -19.57
CA ARG A 6 34.72 -28.69 -20.45
C ARG A 6 34.59 -27.25 -19.90
N PRO A 7 35.58 -26.39 -20.17
CA PRO A 7 35.86 -25.18 -19.40
C PRO A 7 35.14 -23.93 -19.92
N ALA A 8 35.00 -22.95 -19.02
CA ALA A 8 34.60 -21.58 -19.28
C ALA A 8 35.66 -20.80 -20.07
N PRO A 9 35.28 -19.85 -20.94
CA PRO A 9 36.15 -18.78 -21.37
C PRO A 9 36.00 -17.53 -20.49
N ALA A 10 37.11 -17.11 -19.90
CA ALA A 10 37.29 -15.82 -19.27
C ALA A 10 37.26 -14.69 -20.32
N GLY A 11 36.32 -13.76 -20.17
CA GLY A 11 36.18 -12.56 -21.00
C GLY A 11 36.69 -11.32 -20.27
N VAL A 12 37.73 -10.72 -20.86
CA VAL A 12 38.56 -9.62 -20.38
C VAL A 12 37.80 -8.31 -20.10
N ARG A 13 38.19 -7.65 -18.99
CA ARG A 13 37.86 -6.28 -18.59
C ARG A 13 38.17 -5.24 -19.68
N ARG A 14 37.27 -4.28 -19.90
CA ARG A 14 37.65 -2.91 -20.29
C ARG A 14 36.76 -1.89 -19.58
N SER A 15 37.31 -1.32 -18.51
CA SER A 15 36.85 -0.07 -17.93
C SER A 15 37.20 1.07 -18.89
N VAL A 16 36.19 1.81 -19.35
CA VAL A 16 36.39 3.13 -19.96
C VAL A 16 35.89 4.15 -18.95
N ARG A 17 36.83 4.77 -18.25
CA ARG A 17 36.59 5.99 -17.45
C ARG A 17 36.59 7.15 -18.43
N THR A 18 35.43 7.74 -18.68
CA THR A 18 35.33 9.03 -19.35
C THR A 18 35.07 10.08 -18.28
N ALA A 19 36.15 10.72 -17.81
CA ALA A 19 36.08 11.93 -17.02
C ALA A 19 35.66 13.06 -17.95
N LEU A 20 34.58 13.77 -17.61
CA LEU A 20 34.24 15.06 -18.22
C LEU A 20 34.28 16.12 -17.13
N VAL A 21 35.38 16.87 -17.18
CA VAL A 21 35.63 18.12 -16.47
C VAL A 21 35.12 19.25 -17.36
N ALA A 22 34.27 20.13 -16.84
CA ALA A 22 34.06 21.49 -17.36
C ALA A 22 33.19 22.29 -16.36
N THR A 23 33.83 23.02 -15.45
CA THR A 23 34.08 24.48 -15.52
C THR A 23 32.92 25.34 -15.03
N SER A 24 33.07 25.76 -13.77
CA SER A 24 32.41 26.86 -13.10
C SER A 24 32.60 28.17 -13.88
N ALA A 25 31.50 28.91 -14.10
CA ALA A 25 31.54 30.31 -14.47
C ALA A 25 30.79 31.11 -13.40
N LEU A 26 31.57 31.70 -12.49
CA LEU A 26 31.11 32.64 -11.48
C LEU A 26 30.85 34.00 -12.18
N ALA A 27 29.60 34.38 -12.35
CA ALA A 27 29.23 35.71 -12.83
C ALA A 27 29.00 36.63 -11.63
N VAL A 28 30.02 37.43 -11.28
CA VAL A 28 29.90 38.55 -10.35
C VAL A 28 29.25 39.71 -11.10
N ILE A 29 27.98 39.99 -10.83
CA ILE A 29 27.29 41.21 -11.29
C ILE A 29 27.23 42.18 -10.11
N THR A 30 28.16 43.14 -10.10
CA THR A 30 28.08 44.34 -9.26
C THR A 30 27.36 45.42 -10.05
N LEU A 31 26.13 45.77 -9.66
CA LEU A 31 25.45 46.97 -10.15
C LEU A 31 24.95 47.82 -8.97
N THR A 32 25.78 48.83 -8.72
CA THR A 32 25.47 50.22 -8.33
C THR A 32 24.05 50.58 -7.90
N ALA A 33 24.00 51.12 -6.69
CA ALA A 33 22.87 51.76 -6.03
C ALA A 33 22.34 53.01 -6.76
N CYS A 34 21.03 53.08 -6.93
CA CYS A 34 20.28 54.33 -7.05
C CYS A 34 19.46 54.49 -5.77
N ALA A 35 19.84 55.45 -4.93
CA ALA A 35 19.04 55.89 -3.78
C ALA A 35 17.90 56.79 -4.29
N ALA A 36 16.67 56.29 -4.22
CA ALA A 36 15.47 57.10 -4.30
C ALA A 36 14.77 57.01 -2.94
N SER A 37 14.62 58.15 -2.27
CA SER A 37 13.96 58.28 -0.97
C SER A 37 12.46 57.97 -1.12
N ALA A 38 12.02 56.83 -0.60
CA ALA A 38 10.61 56.50 -0.44
C ALA A 38 10.06 57.13 0.88
N PRO A 39 8.77 57.51 0.92
CA PRO A 39 8.09 57.99 2.13
C PRO A 39 7.98 56.86 3.17
N PRO A 40 7.74 57.19 4.46
CA PRO A 40 7.80 56.22 5.55
C PRO A 40 6.86 55.04 5.32
N ASP A 41 7.44 53.84 5.38
CA ASP A 41 6.76 52.55 5.38
C ASP A 41 5.68 52.54 6.47
N ASP A 42 4.42 52.42 6.06
CA ASP A 42 3.42 51.74 6.87
C ASP A 42 3.98 50.35 7.21
N PRO A 43 3.79 49.83 8.43
CA PRO A 43 4.18 48.48 8.74
C PRO A 43 3.45 47.53 7.79
N ASP A 44 4.19 46.97 6.85
CA ASP A 44 3.76 45.87 6.00
C ASP A 44 3.21 44.79 6.94
N PRO A 45 1.96 44.31 6.76
CA PRO A 45 1.48 43.18 7.52
C PRO A 45 2.39 42.01 7.18
N THR A 46 3.28 41.67 8.12
CA THR A 46 3.99 40.39 8.14
C THR A 46 2.95 39.34 7.76
N PRO A 47 3.08 38.62 6.63
CA PRO A 47 2.21 37.50 6.36
C PRO A 47 2.36 36.57 7.55
N ASP A 48 1.26 36.34 8.27
CA ASP A 48 1.21 35.40 9.37
C ASP A 48 1.79 34.09 8.85
N ALA A 49 3.01 33.76 9.29
CA ALA A 49 3.65 32.46 9.04
C ALA A 49 2.96 31.34 9.84
N ALA A 50 1.78 31.63 10.38
CA ALA A 50 0.84 30.74 11.03
C ALA A 50 -0.53 30.86 10.34
N ALA A 51 -0.57 30.81 9.01
CA ALA A 51 -1.72 30.20 8.34
C ALA A 51 -1.72 28.71 8.75
N GLU A 52 -2.06 28.45 10.02
CA GLU A 52 -2.48 27.15 10.49
C GLU A 52 -3.55 26.71 9.52
N THR A 53 -3.24 25.72 8.69
CA THR A 53 -4.18 25.05 7.81
C THR A 53 -5.26 24.48 8.71
N SER A 54 -6.25 25.30 9.02
CA SER A 54 -7.30 24.97 9.97
C SER A 54 -8.15 23.94 9.28
N LEU A 55 -7.94 22.67 9.66
CA LEU A 55 -8.72 21.59 9.10
C LEU A 55 -10.18 21.75 9.51
N VAL A 56 -11.08 21.42 8.59
CA VAL A 56 -12.52 21.51 8.77
C VAL A 56 -13.03 20.18 9.28
N LEU A 57 -13.44 20.15 10.55
CA LEU A 57 -14.17 19.03 11.11
C LEU A 57 -15.63 19.08 10.64
N ILE A 58 -16.10 18.04 9.96
CA ILE A 58 -17.52 17.83 9.71
C ILE A 58 -18.12 16.90 10.78
N PRO A 59 -19.37 17.12 11.21
CA PRO A 59 -20.01 16.21 12.14
C PRO A 59 -20.25 14.84 11.50
N MET A 60 -20.01 13.78 12.25
CA MET A 60 -20.35 12.41 11.85
C MET A 60 -21.88 12.30 11.65
N PRO A 61 -22.38 11.92 10.46
CA PRO A 61 -23.79 11.58 10.29
C PRO A 61 -24.23 10.48 11.25
N ASP A 62 -25.52 10.51 11.59
CA ASP A 62 -26.21 9.42 12.26
C ASP A 62 -26.45 8.32 11.21
N LEU A 63 -25.53 7.36 11.16
CA LEU A 63 -25.66 6.17 10.33
C LEU A 63 -26.43 5.10 11.10
N ASP A 64 -27.09 4.22 10.36
CA ASP A 64 -27.63 2.99 10.94
C ASP A 64 -26.55 2.29 11.77
N PRO A 65 -26.92 1.55 12.84
CA PRO A 65 -25.96 0.79 13.61
C PRO A 65 -25.12 -0.11 12.69
N VAL A 66 -23.78 -0.05 12.81
CA VAL A 66 -22.82 -1.02 12.24
C VAL A 66 -23.39 -2.44 12.34
N PRO A 67 -23.53 -3.18 11.23
CA PRO A 67 -24.00 -4.55 11.26
C PRO A 67 -23.06 -5.47 12.04
N ASP A 68 -23.63 -6.52 12.63
CA ASP A 68 -22.83 -7.58 13.24
C ASP A 68 -21.96 -8.25 12.18
N PRO A 69 -20.68 -8.55 12.49
CA PRO A 69 -19.82 -9.24 11.55
C PRO A 69 -20.34 -10.65 11.27
N ALA A 70 -19.93 -11.21 10.13
CA ALA A 70 -20.08 -12.63 9.89
C ALA A 70 -19.43 -13.43 11.05
N PRO A 71 -20.01 -14.60 11.41
CA PRO A 71 -19.33 -15.49 12.36
C PRO A 71 -17.94 -15.86 11.82
N PRO A 72 -16.96 -16.14 12.70
CA PRO A 72 -15.66 -16.65 12.28
C PRO A 72 -15.80 -17.91 11.43
N LEU A 73 -14.88 -18.10 10.50
CA LEU A 73 -14.81 -19.31 9.69
C LEU A 73 -14.55 -20.52 10.57
N THR A 74 -15.22 -21.62 10.26
CA THR A 74 -14.87 -22.94 10.78
C THR A 74 -13.53 -23.40 10.18
N GLU A 75 -12.88 -24.37 10.82
CA GLU A 75 -11.63 -24.98 10.30
C GLU A 75 -11.80 -25.49 8.85
N THR A 76 -12.96 -26.09 8.54
CA THR A 76 -13.26 -26.56 7.18
C THR A 76 -13.39 -25.42 6.18
N GLU A 77 -14.01 -24.31 6.57
CA GLU A 77 -14.13 -23.13 5.70
C GLU A 77 -12.79 -22.41 5.53
N SER A 78 -11.97 -22.36 6.58
CA SER A 78 -10.61 -21.81 6.53
C SER A 78 -9.72 -22.61 5.58
N GLU A 79 -9.76 -23.94 5.66
CA GLU A 79 -9.04 -24.82 4.75
C GLU A 79 -9.52 -24.69 3.31
N ALA A 80 -10.84 -24.60 3.10
CA ALA A 80 -11.39 -24.34 1.77
C ALA A 80 -10.92 -23.00 1.20
N ALA A 81 -10.84 -21.95 2.04
CA ALA A 81 -10.33 -20.65 1.63
C ALA A 81 -8.84 -20.70 1.28
N ARG A 82 -8.00 -21.40 2.08
CA ARG A 82 -6.57 -21.61 1.77
C ARG A 82 -6.39 -22.22 0.39
N LEU A 83 -7.14 -23.28 0.09
CA LEU A 83 -7.07 -23.96 -1.20
C LEU A 83 -7.51 -23.04 -2.34
N ALA A 84 -8.60 -22.30 -2.16
CA ALA A 84 -9.09 -21.34 -3.15
C ALA A 84 -8.07 -20.21 -3.42
N ASP A 85 -7.42 -19.68 -2.39
CA ASP A 85 -6.40 -18.65 -2.53
C ASP A 85 -5.17 -19.20 -3.27
N ALA A 86 -4.71 -20.41 -2.93
CA ALA A 86 -3.61 -21.07 -3.64
C ALA A 86 -3.93 -21.34 -5.12
N ASP A 87 -5.17 -21.70 -5.43
CA ASP A 87 -5.67 -21.91 -6.79
C ASP A 87 -5.76 -20.60 -7.59
N ALA A 88 -6.22 -19.51 -6.96
CA ALA A 88 -6.30 -18.19 -7.56
C ALA A 88 -4.90 -17.65 -7.89
N GLN A 89 -3.96 -17.76 -6.95
CA GLN A 89 -2.56 -17.37 -7.18
C GLN A 89 -1.90 -18.20 -8.29
N TRP A 90 -2.15 -19.51 -8.32
CA TRP A 90 -1.64 -20.37 -9.40
C TRP A 90 -2.24 -19.98 -10.76
N THR A 91 -3.54 -19.68 -10.81
CA THR A 91 -4.21 -19.22 -12.02
C THR A 91 -3.61 -17.91 -12.52
N ALA A 92 -3.31 -16.96 -11.62
CA ALA A 92 -2.61 -15.73 -11.98
C ALA A 92 -1.22 -16.00 -12.56
N LEU A 93 -0.45 -16.95 -12.00
CA LEU A 93 0.84 -17.37 -12.53
C LEU A 93 0.72 -17.92 -13.96
N LEU A 94 -0.29 -18.76 -14.23
CA LEU A 94 -0.54 -19.33 -15.56
C LEU A 94 -0.90 -18.28 -16.63
N MET A 95 -1.37 -17.10 -16.24
CA MET A 95 -1.59 -16.00 -17.20
C MET A 95 -0.27 -15.49 -17.80
N THR A 96 0.83 -15.61 -17.06
CA THR A 96 2.18 -15.22 -17.51
C THR A 96 2.97 -16.42 -18.04
N TYR A 97 2.87 -17.58 -17.37
CA TYR A 97 3.59 -18.81 -17.68
C TYR A 97 2.60 -19.97 -17.93
N PRO A 98 1.97 -20.05 -19.11
CA PRO A 98 0.85 -20.96 -19.36
C PRO A 98 1.23 -22.45 -19.33
N ASP A 99 2.51 -22.77 -19.52
CA ASP A 99 3.04 -24.14 -19.51
C ASP A 99 3.60 -24.55 -18.13
N ALA A 100 3.53 -23.65 -17.14
CA ALA A 100 4.04 -23.93 -15.80
C ALA A 100 3.33 -25.14 -15.18
N VAL A 101 4.11 -26.00 -14.51
CA VAL A 101 3.60 -27.19 -13.83
C VAL A 101 3.49 -26.92 -12.35
N ARG A 102 2.28 -27.08 -11.79
CA ARG A 102 2.04 -26.83 -10.36
C ARG A 102 2.76 -27.87 -9.50
N PRO A 103 3.57 -27.44 -8.51
CA PRO A 103 4.05 -28.34 -7.47
C PRO A 103 2.90 -29.01 -6.72
N ALA A 104 3.12 -30.21 -6.17
CA ALA A 104 2.16 -30.82 -5.25
C ALA A 104 2.01 -29.94 -4.00
N ASP A 105 0.80 -29.90 -3.39
CA ASP A 105 0.44 -28.99 -2.28
C ASP A 105 1.58 -28.84 -1.27
N PRO A 106 2.28 -27.69 -1.25
CA PRO A 106 3.48 -27.51 -0.43
C PRO A 106 3.13 -27.15 1.03
N PHE A 107 1.85 -27.11 1.38
CA PHE A 107 1.39 -26.67 2.69
C PHE A 107 2.07 -27.41 3.85
N ALA A 108 2.69 -26.65 4.75
CA ALA A 108 3.41 -27.14 5.91
C ALA A 108 2.85 -26.58 7.24
N GLY A 109 1.68 -25.94 7.20
CA GLY A 109 1.01 -25.37 8.35
C GLY A 109 0.92 -23.85 8.31
N TYR A 110 -0.01 -23.30 9.10
CA TYR A 110 -0.24 -21.88 9.20
C TYR A 110 0.83 -21.16 10.04
N ILE A 111 1.07 -19.90 9.71
CA ILE A 111 1.90 -18.98 10.50
C ILE A 111 1.09 -17.81 11.05
N THR A 112 1.67 -17.09 12.00
CA THR A 112 1.07 -15.87 12.54
C THR A 112 1.45 -14.66 11.69
N GLU A 113 0.67 -13.57 11.79
CA GLU A 113 1.02 -12.29 11.16
C GLU A 113 2.37 -11.76 11.67
N ALA A 114 2.69 -11.99 12.96
CA ALA A 114 3.95 -11.56 13.55
C ALA A 114 5.17 -12.28 12.93
N ASP A 115 5.01 -13.56 12.55
CA ASP A 115 6.07 -14.37 11.97
C ASP A 115 6.12 -14.25 10.42
N ARG A 116 5.10 -13.64 9.80
CA ARG A 116 4.90 -13.65 8.34
C ARG A 116 6.12 -13.20 7.56
N LEU A 117 6.70 -12.07 7.93
CA LEU A 117 7.81 -11.47 7.17
C LEU A 117 9.08 -12.30 7.30
N ASP A 118 9.39 -12.80 8.50
CA ASP A 118 10.62 -13.57 8.73
C ASP A 118 10.56 -14.94 8.05
N VAL A 119 9.47 -15.69 8.23
CA VAL A 119 9.28 -17.00 7.58
C VAL A 119 9.32 -16.88 6.06
N ARG A 120 8.68 -15.83 5.52
CA ARG A 120 8.64 -15.63 4.08
C ARG A 120 9.97 -15.16 3.51
N ARG A 121 10.70 -14.29 4.22
CA ARG A 121 12.05 -13.86 3.83
C ARG A 121 13.01 -15.05 3.79
N ASP A 122 12.99 -15.89 4.82
CA ASP A 122 13.82 -17.10 4.88
C ASP A 122 13.56 -18.04 3.69
N CYS A 123 12.30 -18.19 3.29
CA CYS A 123 11.95 -19.00 2.12
C CYS A 123 12.46 -18.38 0.80
N TYR A 124 12.23 -17.08 0.61
CA TYR A 124 12.69 -16.36 -0.59
C TYR A 124 14.22 -16.37 -0.71
N ASP A 125 14.94 -16.16 0.39
CA ASP A 125 16.39 -16.21 0.44
C ASP A 125 16.92 -17.62 0.14
N ALA A 126 16.26 -18.66 0.64
CA ALA A 126 16.64 -20.05 0.38
C ALA A 126 16.49 -20.43 -1.10
N GLU A 127 15.48 -19.90 -1.78
CA GLU A 127 15.25 -20.05 -3.22
C GLU A 127 16.09 -19.09 -4.06
N GLY A 128 16.82 -18.15 -3.43
CA GLY A 128 17.67 -17.17 -4.10
C GLY A 128 16.90 -16.07 -4.83
N LEU A 129 15.66 -15.79 -4.41
CA LEU A 129 14.80 -14.79 -5.01
C LEU A 129 15.20 -13.37 -4.61
N ALA A 130 15.09 -12.43 -5.53
CA ALA A 130 15.19 -11.01 -5.19
C ALA A 130 13.95 -10.60 -4.37
N ILE A 131 14.17 -9.91 -3.25
CA ILE A 131 13.12 -9.42 -2.35
C ILE A 131 13.00 -7.91 -2.47
N GLU A 132 11.78 -7.43 -2.60
CA GLU A 132 11.42 -6.01 -2.41
C GLU A 132 10.73 -5.87 -1.06
N GLU A 133 11.19 -4.92 -0.25
CA GLU A 133 10.60 -4.59 1.05
C GLU A 133 9.70 -3.38 0.91
N GLY A 134 8.49 -3.46 1.47
CA GLY A 134 7.57 -2.34 1.60
C GLY A 134 7.60 -1.75 3.00
N PHE A 135 7.57 -0.43 3.07
CA PHE A 135 7.64 0.34 4.32
C PHE A 135 6.36 1.16 4.49
N ALA A 136 6.03 1.53 5.73
CA ALA A 136 4.93 2.44 5.99
C ALA A 136 5.23 3.81 5.39
N ALA A 137 4.25 4.43 4.72
CA ALA A 137 4.43 5.78 4.16
C ALA A 137 4.79 6.81 5.23
N THR A 138 4.29 6.62 6.45
CA THR A 138 4.53 7.47 7.62
C THR A 138 5.87 7.19 8.32
N ASP A 139 6.54 6.07 8.01
CA ASP A 139 7.84 5.68 8.56
C ASP A 139 8.67 4.90 7.54
N PRO A 140 9.22 5.58 6.51
CA PRO A 140 9.95 4.92 5.43
C PRO A 140 11.30 4.33 5.86
N ASP A 141 11.85 4.79 6.99
CA ASP A 141 13.09 4.27 7.58
C ASP A 141 12.82 3.21 8.68
N GLY A 142 11.54 2.89 8.91
CA GLY A 142 11.07 1.91 9.89
C GLY A 142 11.32 0.46 9.47
N PRO A 143 10.85 -0.52 10.28
CA PRO A 143 10.86 -1.91 9.86
C PRO A 143 9.95 -2.11 8.65
N ALA A 144 10.34 -3.02 7.75
CA ALA A 144 9.49 -3.43 6.63
C ALA A 144 8.15 -3.97 7.15
N ILE A 145 7.06 -3.58 6.52
CA ILE A 145 5.68 -4.01 6.82
C ILE A 145 5.17 -5.04 5.80
N SER A 146 5.87 -5.19 4.68
CA SER A 146 5.60 -6.18 3.67
C SER A 146 6.89 -6.59 2.97
N ILE A 147 6.88 -7.79 2.40
CA ILE A 147 7.91 -8.25 1.48
C ILE A 147 7.25 -8.94 0.29
N SER A 148 7.82 -8.76 -0.89
CA SER A 148 7.41 -9.44 -2.12
C SER A 148 8.63 -10.00 -2.83
N ALA A 149 8.49 -11.19 -3.42
CA ALA A 149 9.48 -11.72 -4.34
C ALA A 149 9.38 -11.02 -5.70
N GLN A 150 10.51 -10.86 -6.37
CA GLN A 150 10.65 -10.23 -7.69
C GLN A 150 11.13 -11.26 -8.72
N PRO A 151 10.31 -12.26 -9.08
CA PRO A 151 10.72 -13.32 -9.98
C PRO A 151 11.01 -12.77 -11.39
N GLN A 152 12.10 -13.23 -11.99
CA GLN A 152 12.55 -12.82 -13.32
C GLN A 152 12.21 -13.85 -14.41
N ASP A 153 11.88 -15.08 -14.01
CA ASP A 153 11.50 -16.17 -14.90
C ASP A 153 10.46 -17.12 -14.28
N GLU A 154 10.06 -18.13 -15.05
CA GLU A 154 9.06 -19.12 -14.64
C GLU A 154 9.49 -19.90 -13.38
N VAL A 155 10.77 -20.25 -13.27
CA VAL A 155 11.27 -21.06 -12.16
C VAL A 155 11.20 -20.25 -10.88
N GLU A 156 11.64 -19.00 -10.92
CA GLU A 156 11.55 -18.08 -9.80
C GLU A 156 10.10 -17.76 -9.41
N ALA A 157 9.19 -17.64 -10.39
CA ALA A 157 7.78 -17.41 -10.12
C ALA A 157 7.11 -18.61 -9.42
N ILE A 158 7.45 -19.83 -9.84
CA ILE A 158 6.98 -21.06 -9.18
C ILE A 158 7.55 -21.15 -7.77
N ALA A 159 8.82 -20.79 -7.56
CA ALA A 159 9.44 -20.76 -6.23
C ALA A 159 8.75 -19.74 -5.32
N ALA A 160 8.48 -18.52 -5.81
CA ALA A 160 7.74 -17.50 -5.07
C ALA A 160 6.35 -17.97 -4.64
N TRP A 161 5.58 -18.55 -5.58
CA TRP A 161 4.27 -19.17 -5.28
C TRP A 161 4.39 -20.28 -4.24
N THR A 162 5.42 -21.12 -4.34
CA THR A 162 5.65 -22.22 -3.40
C THR A 162 5.89 -21.70 -1.99
N CYS A 163 6.71 -20.65 -1.83
CA CYS A 163 6.95 -20.02 -0.54
C CYS A 163 5.67 -19.44 0.10
N GLU A 164 4.84 -18.76 -0.69
CA GLU A 164 3.54 -18.24 -0.25
C GLU A 164 2.59 -19.38 0.18
N ALA A 165 2.53 -20.47 -0.58
CA ALA A 165 1.63 -21.60 -0.35
C ALA A 165 2.09 -22.55 0.78
N THR A 166 3.39 -22.56 1.12
CA THR A 166 3.94 -23.44 2.17
C THR A 166 3.48 -23.00 3.55
N HIS A 167 3.46 -21.69 3.80
CA HIS A 167 3.18 -21.10 5.11
C HIS A 167 2.17 -19.95 5.02
N PRO A 168 0.90 -20.23 4.68
CA PRO A 168 -0.13 -19.21 4.64
C PRO A 168 -0.51 -18.76 6.06
N ILE A 169 -1.14 -17.60 6.18
CA ILE A 169 -1.83 -17.20 7.42
C ILE A 169 -3.20 -17.87 7.44
N GLU A 170 -3.60 -18.37 8.61
CA GLU A 170 -4.94 -18.94 8.78
C GLU A 170 -6.01 -17.86 8.60
N ARG A 171 -6.92 -18.08 7.65
CA ARG A 171 -8.05 -17.18 7.44
C ARG A 171 -9.15 -17.53 8.44
N THR A 172 -9.33 -16.68 9.43
CA THR A 172 -10.37 -16.85 10.47
C THR A 172 -11.61 -16.00 10.21
N ALA A 173 -11.50 -14.97 9.37
CA ALA A 173 -12.60 -14.08 9.03
C ALA A 173 -13.18 -14.39 7.63
N ALA A 174 -14.51 -14.42 7.53
CA ALA A 174 -15.21 -14.63 6.26
C ALA A 174 -15.09 -13.43 5.29
N GLY A 175 -14.65 -12.28 5.79
CA GLY A 175 -14.78 -10.98 5.10
C GLY A 175 -16.10 -10.31 5.48
N PRO A 176 -16.34 -9.08 4.97
CA PRO A 176 -17.55 -8.33 5.28
C PRO A 176 -18.79 -8.97 4.63
N THR A 177 -19.89 -8.99 5.37
CA THR A 177 -21.23 -9.35 4.86
C THR A 177 -21.77 -8.28 3.90
N GLU A 178 -22.80 -8.61 3.12
CA GLU A 178 -23.50 -7.63 2.28
C GLU A 178 -24.02 -6.42 3.07
N ALA A 179 -24.48 -6.67 4.31
CA ALA A 179 -24.92 -5.60 5.21
C ALA A 179 -23.73 -4.71 5.63
N GLU A 180 -22.60 -5.29 6.02
CA GLU A 180 -21.38 -4.54 6.35
C GLU A 180 -20.88 -3.73 5.14
N LEU A 181 -20.85 -4.33 3.94
CA LEU A 181 -20.48 -3.64 2.71
C LEU A 181 -21.40 -2.46 2.41
N GLY A 182 -22.71 -2.67 2.60
CA GLY A 182 -23.69 -1.60 2.48
C GLY A 182 -23.43 -0.47 3.46
N TRP A 183 -23.14 -0.79 4.73
CA TRP A 183 -22.82 0.20 5.75
C TRP A 183 -21.52 0.94 5.45
N ILE A 184 -20.48 0.23 5.01
CA ILE A 184 -19.20 0.82 4.58
C ILE A 184 -19.46 1.81 3.46
N TYR A 185 -20.20 1.43 2.42
CA TYR A 185 -20.56 2.35 1.34
C TYR A 185 -21.26 3.61 1.86
N ASP A 186 -22.26 3.45 2.74
CA ASP A 186 -23.01 4.56 3.30
C ASP A 186 -22.09 5.49 4.13
N TYR A 187 -21.13 4.94 4.87
CA TYR A 187 -20.08 5.70 5.58
C TYR A 187 -19.18 6.49 4.63
N LEU A 188 -18.68 5.85 3.58
CA LEU A 188 -17.77 6.49 2.62
C LEU A 188 -18.44 7.67 1.91
N VAL A 189 -19.70 7.52 1.51
CA VAL A 189 -20.48 8.55 0.81
C VAL A 189 -20.96 9.66 1.74
N ALA A 190 -21.45 9.31 2.93
CA ALA A 190 -22.05 10.29 3.83
C ALA A 190 -21.02 11.05 4.68
N TYR A 191 -19.82 10.51 4.86
CA TYR A 191 -18.80 11.09 5.73
C TYR A 191 -17.40 11.19 5.11
N SER A 192 -16.77 10.08 4.70
CA SER A 192 -15.35 10.12 4.32
C SER A 192 -15.08 11.04 3.13
N ALA A 193 -15.82 10.89 2.02
CA ALA A 193 -15.69 11.80 0.88
C ALA A 193 -16.01 13.27 1.25
N PRO A 194 -17.17 13.58 1.88
CA PRO A 194 -17.47 14.93 2.32
C PRO A 194 -16.44 15.54 3.28
N CYS A 195 -15.80 14.75 4.15
CA CYS A 195 -14.77 15.22 5.07
C CYS A 195 -13.51 15.64 4.31
N LEU A 196 -13.07 14.81 3.37
CA LEU A 196 -11.94 15.09 2.51
C LEU A 196 -12.22 16.33 1.63
N GLU A 197 -13.40 16.42 1.03
CA GLU A 197 -13.82 17.57 0.21
C GLU A 197 -13.88 18.87 1.01
N ALA A 198 -14.39 18.83 2.25
CA ALA A 198 -14.39 19.98 3.15
C ALA A 198 -12.97 20.49 3.49
N ASN A 199 -11.96 19.63 3.34
CA ASN A 199 -10.56 19.95 3.53
C ASN A 199 -9.77 20.16 2.23
N GLY A 200 -10.49 20.37 1.12
CA GLY A 200 -9.92 20.72 -0.18
C GLY A 200 -9.36 19.53 -0.97
N ILE A 201 -9.80 18.31 -0.65
CA ILE A 201 -9.45 17.09 -1.39
C ILE A 201 -10.64 16.66 -2.24
N ASP A 202 -10.52 16.87 -3.55
CA ASP A 202 -11.56 16.49 -4.51
C ASP A 202 -11.61 14.96 -4.68
N ASN A 203 -12.80 14.37 -4.52
CA ASN A 203 -13.01 12.94 -4.73
C ASN A 203 -13.90 12.70 -5.96
N PRO A 204 -13.65 11.63 -6.73
CA PRO A 204 -14.53 11.25 -7.82
C PRO A 204 -15.91 10.86 -7.25
N PRO A 205 -16.99 11.01 -8.03
CA PRO A 205 -18.32 10.60 -7.57
C PRO A 205 -18.36 9.08 -7.29
N PRO A 206 -19.12 8.65 -6.27
CA PRO A 206 -19.24 7.23 -5.95
C PRO A 206 -19.91 6.44 -7.07
N ALA A 207 -19.49 5.19 -7.24
CA ALA A 207 -20.25 4.21 -8.02
C ALA A 207 -21.61 3.92 -7.36
N PRO A 208 -22.63 3.47 -8.10
CA PRO A 208 -23.87 2.99 -7.49
C PRO A 208 -23.62 1.93 -6.42
N ARG A 209 -24.39 1.96 -5.32
CA ARG A 209 -24.20 1.08 -4.15
C ARG A 209 -24.20 -0.40 -4.49
N ASP A 210 -25.14 -0.83 -5.32
CA ASP A 210 -25.27 -2.22 -5.79
C ASP A 210 -24.07 -2.65 -6.64
N GLU A 211 -23.57 -1.76 -7.50
CA GLU A 211 -22.35 -1.98 -8.25
C GLU A 211 -21.12 -2.06 -7.32
N TRP A 212 -21.03 -1.19 -6.32
CA TRP A 212 -19.93 -1.16 -5.36
C TRP A 212 -19.89 -2.46 -4.54
N VAL A 213 -21.02 -2.86 -3.96
CA VAL A 213 -21.15 -4.11 -3.17
C VAL A 213 -20.88 -5.33 -4.04
N GLY A 214 -21.38 -5.35 -5.29
CA GLY A 214 -21.23 -6.49 -6.20
C GLY A 214 -19.83 -6.69 -6.76
N LYS A 215 -18.98 -5.65 -6.75
CA LYS A 215 -17.58 -5.72 -7.22
C LYS A 215 -16.57 -5.95 -6.10
N TRP A 216 -16.99 -5.91 -4.84
CA TRP A 216 -16.07 -6.15 -3.72
C TRP A 216 -15.46 -7.58 -3.78
N PRO A 217 -14.16 -7.77 -3.49
CA PRO A 217 -13.12 -6.79 -3.12
C PRO A 217 -12.26 -6.30 -4.31
N ASP A 218 -12.72 -6.46 -5.55
CA ASP A 218 -12.01 -5.96 -6.73
C ASP A 218 -11.97 -4.41 -6.72
N TYR A 219 -11.59 -3.79 -7.84
CA TYR A 219 -11.50 -2.33 -7.93
C TYR A 219 -12.86 -1.66 -7.61
N VAL A 220 -12.95 -1.15 -6.38
CA VAL A 220 -14.09 -0.41 -5.86
C VAL A 220 -13.68 1.04 -5.58
N TRP A 221 -14.65 1.95 -5.67
CA TRP A 221 -14.44 3.36 -5.36
C TRP A 221 -14.16 3.53 -3.86
N PHE A 222 -13.09 4.26 -3.52
CA PHE A 222 -12.79 4.72 -2.17
C PHE A 222 -12.39 6.19 -2.20
N PRO A 223 -12.93 7.03 -1.31
CA PRO A 223 -12.39 8.35 -1.06
C PRO A 223 -10.95 8.25 -0.58
N SER A 224 -10.05 9.08 -1.15
CA SER A 224 -8.65 9.11 -0.74
C SER A 224 -8.05 10.49 -0.97
N THR A 225 -6.87 10.73 -0.41
CA THR A 225 -6.02 11.87 -0.72
C THR A 225 -5.46 11.83 -2.14
N GLY A 226 -5.64 10.72 -2.86
CA GLY A 226 -5.19 10.51 -4.22
C GLY A 226 -3.66 10.47 -4.34
N THR A 227 -3.14 10.89 -5.50
CA THR A 227 -1.70 11.04 -5.77
C THR A 227 -1.24 12.49 -5.73
N ALA A 228 -2.11 13.40 -5.30
CA ALA A 228 -1.76 14.80 -5.17
C ALA A 228 -0.66 14.95 -4.11
N PRO A 229 0.37 15.77 -4.35
CA PRO A 229 1.38 16.02 -3.33
C PRO A 229 0.73 16.76 -2.16
N ILE A 230 0.60 16.08 -1.02
CA ILE A 230 0.17 16.62 0.26
C ILE A 230 1.37 16.52 1.21
N GLU A 231 1.56 17.55 2.02
CA GLU A 231 2.60 17.52 3.06
C GLU A 231 2.28 16.42 4.09
N PRO A 232 3.26 15.59 4.51
CA PRO A 232 3.00 14.44 5.39
C PRO A 232 2.28 14.78 6.69
N GLU A 233 2.60 15.93 7.31
CA GLU A 233 1.93 16.40 8.52
C GLU A 233 0.44 16.70 8.29
N ARG A 234 0.10 17.26 7.13
CA ARG A 234 -1.29 17.52 6.75
C ARG A 234 -2.03 16.23 6.42
N GLU A 235 -1.38 15.31 5.73
CA GLU A 235 -1.95 14.00 5.43
C GLU A 235 -2.27 13.22 6.71
N GLN A 236 -1.33 13.17 7.66
CA GLN A 236 -1.57 12.56 8.97
C GLN A 236 -2.74 13.22 9.71
N ALA A 237 -2.77 14.55 9.74
CA ALA A 237 -3.85 15.29 10.39
C ALA A 237 -5.22 15.05 9.70
N LEU A 238 -5.24 14.84 8.37
CA LEU A 238 -6.45 14.44 7.64
C LEU A 238 -6.87 13.00 7.97
N PHE A 239 -5.95 12.06 8.10
CA PHE A 239 -6.27 10.69 8.51
C PHE A 239 -6.87 10.62 9.92
N GLU A 240 -6.37 11.44 10.84
CA GLU A 240 -6.92 11.53 12.20
C GLU A 240 -8.29 12.23 12.23
N LEU A 241 -8.50 13.23 11.37
CA LEU A 241 -9.73 14.00 11.33
C LEU A 241 -10.86 13.31 10.55
N CYS A 242 -10.53 12.81 9.37
CA CYS A 242 -11.40 12.09 8.46
C CYS A 242 -11.18 10.60 8.62
N LEU A 243 -11.52 10.10 9.82
CA LEU A 243 -11.34 8.71 10.24
C LEU A 243 -11.66 7.71 9.12
N ASP A 244 -10.81 6.70 8.98
CA ASP A 244 -11.08 5.60 8.07
C ASP A 244 -12.23 4.73 8.59
N VAL A 245 -12.85 4.02 7.65
CA VAL A 245 -14.05 3.22 7.93
C VAL A 245 -13.78 2.07 8.90
N ASP A 246 -12.59 1.45 8.84
CA ASP A 246 -12.25 0.30 9.67
C ASP A 246 -12.06 0.72 11.13
N THR A 247 -11.32 1.82 11.36
CA THR A 247 -11.18 2.43 12.68
C THR A 247 -12.55 2.81 13.23
N LYS A 248 -13.42 3.43 12.41
CA LYS A 248 -14.74 3.82 12.88
C LYS A 248 -15.64 2.63 13.23
N MET A 249 -15.64 1.59 12.41
CA MET A 249 -16.37 0.36 12.70
C MET A 249 -15.88 -0.29 14.00
N ALA A 250 -14.58 -0.31 14.24
CA ALA A 250 -13.98 -0.85 15.46
C ALA A 250 -14.43 -0.06 16.71
N GLU A 251 -14.40 1.28 16.67
CA GLU A 251 -14.92 2.12 17.75
C GLU A 251 -16.38 1.83 18.07
N LEU A 252 -17.22 1.79 17.04
CA LEU A 252 -18.67 1.60 17.18
C LEU A 252 -19.03 0.20 17.69
N ARG A 253 -18.23 -0.81 17.35
CA ARG A 253 -18.35 -2.16 17.90
C ARG A 253 -17.92 -2.22 19.36
N ALA A 254 -16.76 -1.65 19.69
CA ALA A 254 -16.26 -1.60 21.07
C ALA A 254 -17.25 -0.88 22.02
N ALA A 255 -17.99 0.11 21.52
CA ALA A 255 -19.00 0.82 22.30
C ALA A 255 -20.24 -0.03 22.66
N ARG A 256 -20.47 -1.17 22.01
CA ARG A 256 -21.64 -2.05 22.24
C ARG A 256 -21.41 -3.15 23.26
N GLY A 257 -20.15 -3.40 23.64
CA GLY A 257 -19.75 -4.50 24.53
C GLY A 257 -19.60 -5.83 23.79
#